data_AF-A0A7C3DJJ7-F1
#
_entry.id   AF-A0A7C3DJJ7-F1
#
_cell.length_a   1.000
_cell.length_b   1.000
_cell.length_c   1.000
_cell.angle_alpha   90.00
_cell.angle_beta   90.00
_cell.angle_gamma   90.00
#
_symmetry.space_group_name_H-M   'P 1'
#
loop_
_entity.id
_entity.type
_entity.pdbx_description
1 polymer ?
#
loop_
_entity_poly.entity_id
_entity_poly.type
_entity_poly.pdbx_seq_one_letter_code
_entity_poly.pdbx_strand_id
1 'polypeptide(L)'
;MKTTTIAQLLNKEVDHALGHLIYVVRDGSLIFYVGQSRRDVVERFWEHMQAPSRLGQLIQLNKPRSLQWQADFYTLADCQQFVRQKALFPLQEWQHFDMDMAEQAMIAQMRPVLNRDFNPQPTPLPPGYKGRSLLGQTKPFALDDPQYRPWLNRMSLQGWVYAQGDDGRILWQHSSGKILSDTAVAPYRESGQLPPLD
;
A
#
# COMPACT_ATOMS: atom_id res chain seq x y z
N MET A 1 17.69 -7.03 -5.36
CA MET A 1 16.27 -7.06 -5.81
C MET A 1 15.86 -8.51 -6.12
N LYS A 2 14.69 -8.94 -5.64
CA LYS A 2 14.06 -10.24 -5.94
C LYS A 2 12.75 -10.00 -6.70
N THR A 3 12.50 -10.71 -7.80
CA THR A 3 11.25 -10.59 -8.57
C THR A 3 10.43 -11.86 -8.44
N THR A 4 9.11 -11.72 -8.32
CA THR A 4 8.14 -12.80 -8.37
C THR A 4 6.90 -12.38 -9.15
N THR A 5 5.98 -13.32 -9.41
CA THR A 5 4.68 -13.03 -10.00
C THR A 5 3.59 -12.96 -8.94
N ILE A 6 2.49 -12.27 -9.27
CA ILE A 6 1.30 -12.27 -8.40
C ILE A 6 0.74 -13.69 -8.23
N ALA A 7 0.79 -14.53 -9.28
CA ALA A 7 0.38 -15.93 -9.17
C ALA A 7 1.13 -16.68 -8.04
N GLN A 8 2.47 -16.60 -8.06
CA GLN A 8 3.33 -17.24 -7.05
C GLN A 8 3.03 -16.71 -5.65
N LEU A 9 2.83 -15.39 -5.50
CA LEU A 9 2.46 -14.80 -4.21
C LEU A 9 1.11 -15.31 -3.70
N LEU A 10 0.10 -15.38 -4.57
CA LEU A 10 -1.23 -15.85 -4.20
C LEU A 10 -1.27 -17.35 -3.89
N ASN A 11 -0.43 -18.14 -4.57
CA ASN A 11 -0.26 -19.57 -4.32
C ASN A 11 0.64 -19.89 -3.11
N LYS A 12 1.17 -18.86 -2.44
CA LYS A 12 2.11 -19.00 -1.31
C LYS A 12 3.40 -19.76 -1.67
N GLU A 13 3.83 -19.64 -2.93
CA GLU A 13 5.07 -20.24 -3.44
C GLU A 13 6.31 -19.37 -3.16
N VAL A 14 6.09 -18.17 -2.63
CA VAL A 14 7.14 -17.22 -2.30
C VAL A 14 7.29 -17.18 -0.79
N ASP A 15 8.41 -17.70 -0.31
CA ASP A 15 8.81 -17.55 1.09
C ASP A 15 9.09 -16.08 1.44
N HIS A 16 9.22 -15.83 2.74
CA HIS A 16 9.64 -14.54 3.30
C HIS A 16 10.78 -13.89 2.52
N ALA A 17 10.68 -12.57 2.32
CA ALA A 17 11.70 -11.80 1.65
C ALA A 17 12.57 -11.05 2.69
N LEU A 18 13.24 -11.79 3.58
CA LEU A 18 14.05 -11.21 4.64
C LEU A 18 15.04 -10.16 4.11
N GLY A 19 15.12 -9.02 4.80
CA GLY A 19 15.96 -7.88 4.42
C GLY A 19 15.40 -7.00 3.29
N HIS A 20 14.32 -7.40 2.63
CA HIS A 20 13.61 -6.57 1.66
C HIS A 20 12.53 -5.79 2.39
N LEU A 21 12.57 -4.47 2.24
CA LEU A 21 11.70 -3.55 2.99
C LEU A 21 10.73 -2.81 2.09
N ILE A 22 10.98 -2.82 0.77
CA ILE A 22 10.15 -2.13 -0.22
C ILE A 22 9.71 -3.14 -1.28
N TYR A 23 8.48 -3.01 -1.77
CA TYR A 23 7.96 -3.77 -2.88
C TYR A 23 7.33 -2.89 -3.94
N VAL A 24 7.42 -3.34 -5.19
CA VAL A 24 6.89 -2.66 -6.37
C VAL A 24 6.03 -3.63 -7.15
N VAL A 25 4.78 -3.27 -7.45
CA VAL A 25 3.87 -4.08 -8.27
C VAL A 25 3.74 -3.47 -9.66
N ARG A 26 3.97 -4.24 -10.73
CA ARG A 26 4.01 -3.75 -12.12
C ARG A 26 3.56 -4.77 -13.17
N ASP A 27 3.20 -4.28 -14.35
CA ASP A 27 3.00 -5.05 -15.58
C ASP A 27 3.94 -4.50 -16.67
N GLY A 28 5.02 -5.22 -16.96
CA GLY A 28 6.09 -4.71 -17.82
C GLY A 28 6.73 -3.45 -17.24
N SER A 29 6.67 -2.34 -18.00
CA SER A 29 7.19 -1.03 -17.57
C SER A 29 6.18 -0.20 -16.76
N LEU A 30 4.91 -0.61 -16.70
CA LEU A 30 3.87 0.14 -16.00
C LEU A 30 3.88 -0.21 -14.51
N ILE A 31 4.25 0.75 -13.67
CA ILE A 31 4.27 0.58 -12.21
C ILE A 31 2.90 0.93 -11.63
N PHE A 32 2.26 -0.03 -10.96
CA PHE A 32 0.98 0.23 -10.29
C PHE A 32 1.15 0.80 -8.90
N TYR A 33 2.09 0.27 -8.12
CA TYR A 33 2.21 0.61 -6.71
C TYR A 33 3.63 0.40 -6.20
N VAL A 34 4.06 1.27 -5.29
CA VAL A 34 5.24 1.11 -4.45
C VAL A 34 4.76 1.11 -3.00
N GLY A 35 5.22 0.16 -2.21
CA GLY A 35 4.90 0.10 -0.79
C GLY A 35 6.08 -0.41 0.02
N GLN A 36 5.99 -0.25 1.34
CA GLN A 36 7.03 -0.71 2.26
C GLN A 36 6.48 -1.54 3.42
N SER A 37 7.36 -2.33 4.05
CA SER A 37 7.07 -3.12 5.25
C SER A 37 8.35 -3.33 6.07
N ARG A 38 8.28 -3.07 7.38
CA ARG A 38 9.39 -3.34 8.32
C ARG A 38 9.47 -4.80 8.76
N ARG A 39 8.40 -5.57 8.57
CA ARG A 39 8.30 -6.98 9.02
C ARG A 39 8.60 -7.91 7.86
N ASP A 40 7.68 -7.95 6.91
CA ASP A 40 7.80 -8.72 5.69
C ASP A 40 6.96 -8.07 4.58
N VAL A 41 7.56 -7.90 3.41
CA VAL A 41 6.89 -7.37 2.22
C VAL A 41 5.90 -8.37 1.62
N VAL A 42 6.11 -9.67 1.82
CA VAL A 42 5.18 -10.72 1.34
C VAL A 42 3.89 -10.69 2.17
N GLU A 43 4.00 -10.67 3.50
CA GLU A 43 2.85 -10.55 4.41
C GLU A 43 2.06 -9.26 4.11
N ARG A 44 2.76 -8.13 3.99
CA ARG A 44 2.12 -6.84 3.65
C ARG A 44 1.40 -6.88 2.30
N PHE A 45 1.95 -7.59 1.31
CA PHE A 45 1.27 -7.79 0.04
C PHE A 45 -0.03 -8.60 0.21
N TRP A 46 -0.06 -9.62 1.07
CA TRP A 46 -1.29 -10.37 1.35
C TRP A 46 -2.34 -9.55 2.08
N GLU A 47 -1.94 -8.65 2.98
CA GLU A 47 -2.88 -7.72 3.62
C GLU A 47 -3.63 -6.90 2.56
N HIS A 48 -2.95 -6.48 1.47
CA HIS A 48 -3.61 -5.81 0.36
C HIS A 48 -4.68 -6.65 -0.34
N MET A 49 -4.53 -7.97 -0.33
CA MET A 49 -5.47 -8.92 -0.96
C MET A 49 -6.65 -9.27 -0.05
N GLN A 50 -6.45 -9.20 1.27
CA GLN A 50 -7.47 -9.51 2.29
C GLN A 50 -8.32 -8.28 2.66
N ALA A 51 -7.72 -7.09 2.63
CA ALA A 51 -8.39 -5.83 2.88
C ALA A 51 -8.84 -5.16 1.57
N PRO A 52 -9.89 -4.30 1.59
CA PRO A 52 -10.28 -3.44 0.48
C PRO A 52 -9.21 -2.37 0.27
N SER A 53 -8.13 -2.76 -0.39
CA SER A 53 -7.09 -1.87 -0.86
C SER A 53 -7.23 -1.64 -2.36
N ARG A 54 -6.85 -0.45 -2.84
CA ARG A 54 -6.88 -0.17 -4.29
C ARG A 54 -6.01 -1.13 -5.09
N LEU A 55 -4.86 -1.52 -4.54
CA LEU A 55 -3.97 -2.50 -5.16
C LEU A 55 -4.65 -3.86 -5.29
N GLY A 56 -5.21 -4.38 -4.20
CA GLY A 56 -5.93 -5.65 -4.20
C GLY A 56 -7.13 -5.64 -5.16
N GLN A 57 -7.93 -4.56 -5.14
CA GLN A 57 -9.06 -4.39 -6.05
C GLN A 57 -8.61 -4.33 -7.51
N LEU A 58 -7.53 -3.60 -7.82
CA LEU A 58 -6.98 -3.53 -9.18
C LEU A 58 -6.52 -4.92 -9.66
N ILE A 59 -5.83 -5.69 -8.81
CA ILE A 59 -5.42 -7.06 -9.12
C ILE A 59 -6.64 -7.94 -9.40
N GLN A 60 -7.66 -7.92 -8.54
CA GLN A 60 -8.84 -8.77 -8.71
C GLN A 60 -9.63 -8.42 -9.99
N LEU A 61 -9.86 -7.14 -10.26
CA LEU A 61 -10.60 -6.69 -11.45
C LEU A 61 -9.92 -7.12 -12.75
N ASN A 62 -8.60 -7.21 -12.78
CA ASN A 62 -7.81 -7.52 -13.97
C ASN A 62 -7.39 -9.00 -14.05
N LYS A 63 -7.94 -9.89 -13.23
CA LYS A 63 -7.76 -11.34 -13.43
C LYS A 63 -8.40 -11.80 -14.77
N PRO A 64 -7.82 -12.81 -15.45
CA PRO A 64 -6.64 -13.59 -15.04
C PRO A 64 -5.29 -12.93 -15.37
N ARG A 65 -5.28 -11.88 -16.20
CA ARG A 65 -4.04 -11.23 -16.67
C ARG A 65 -3.15 -10.76 -15.51
N SER A 66 -3.75 -10.26 -14.43
CA SER A 66 -3.00 -9.79 -13.26
C SER A 66 -2.16 -10.85 -12.56
N LEU A 67 -2.41 -12.14 -12.80
CA LEU A 67 -1.59 -13.23 -12.26
C LEU A 67 -0.16 -13.23 -12.83
N GLN A 68 0.03 -12.66 -14.02
CA GLN A 68 1.34 -12.54 -14.68
C GLN A 68 2.08 -11.25 -14.31
N TRP A 69 1.43 -10.33 -13.57
CA TRP A 69 2.08 -9.13 -13.08
C TRP A 69 3.22 -9.48 -12.13
N GLN A 70 4.19 -8.59 -12.03
CA GLN A 70 5.39 -8.77 -11.25
C GLN A 70 5.31 -8.00 -9.93
N ALA A 71 5.83 -8.63 -8.88
CA ALA A 71 6.14 -7.98 -7.61
C ALA A 71 7.67 -8.05 -7.42
N ASP A 72 8.32 -6.89 -7.40
CA ASP A 72 9.75 -6.76 -7.16
C ASP A 72 9.97 -6.33 -5.70
N PHE A 73 10.83 -7.03 -4.98
CA PHE A 73 11.22 -6.74 -3.61
C PHE A 73 12.62 -6.14 -3.60
N TYR A 74 12.77 -5.03 -2.89
CA TYR A 74 13.98 -4.22 -2.80
C TYR A 74 14.50 -4.20 -1.36
N THR A 75 15.79 -4.42 -1.22
CA THR A 75 16.55 -4.02 -0.02
C THR A 75 16.79 -2.51 -0.05
N LEU A 76 17.16 -1.89 1.07
CA LEU A 76 17.56 -0.47 1.04
C LEU A 76 18.73 -0.22 0.09
N ALA A 77 19.71 -1.14 0.05
CA ALA A 77 20.85 -1.03 -0.87
C ALA A 77 20.41 -0.94 -2.35
N ASP A 78 19.40 -1.74 -2.75
CA ASP A 78 18.84 -1.67 -4.11
C ASP A 78 18.20 -0.29 -4.41
N CYS A 79 17.70 0.39 -3.38
CA CYS A 79 17.01 1.67 -3.51
C CYS A 79 17.94 2.87 -3.63
N GLN A 80 19.25 2.71 -3.34
CA GLN A 80 20.20 3.81 -3.23
C GLN A 80 20.24 4.70 -4.47
N GLN A 81 20.07 4.13 -5.67
CA GLN A 81 20.05 4.89 -6.92
C GLN A 81 18.87 5.87 -7.03
N PHE A 82 17.67 5.47 -6.58
CA PHE A 82 16.47 6.29 -6.65
C PHE A 82 16.56 7.44 -5.67
N VAL A 83 17.12 7.13 -4.49
CA VAL A 83 17.44 8.13 -3.50
C VAL A 83 18.42 9.08 -4.21
N ARG A 84 19.65 8.70 -4.58
CA ARG A 84 20.70 9.61 -5.10
C ARG A 84 20.25 10.64 -6.15
N GLN A 85 19.32 10.26 -7.02
CA GLN A 85 18.82 11.13 -8.09
C GLN A 85 17.86 12.22 -7.58
N LYS A 86 17.21 11.98 -6.44
CA LYS A 86 16.27 12.89 -5.83
C LYS A 86 17.04 13.93 -5.00
N ALA A 87 17.44 15.04 -5.61
CA ALA A 87 18.18 16.16 -4.99
C ALA A 87 17.56 16.83 -3.74
N LEU A 88 16.63 16.16 -3.04
CA LEU A 88 15.97 16.56 -1.81
C LEU A 88 16.87 16.52 -0.58
N PHE A 89 18.02 15.84 -0.61
CA PHE A 89 18.85 15.66 0.58
C PHE A 89 20.27 16.20 0.36
N PRO A 90 20.84 16.97 1.31
CA PRO A 90 22.25 17.34 1.30
C PRO A 90 23.15 16.09 1.21
N LEU A 91 24.28 16.16 0.50
CA LEU A 91 25.22 15.05 0.24
C LEU A 91 25.61 14.20 1.48
N GLN A 92 25.48 14.73 2.70
CA GLN A 92 25.77 14.02 3.95
C GLN A 92 24.63 13.10 4.43
N GLU A 93 23.37 13.35 4.10
CA GLU A 93 22.22 12.57 4.59
C GLU A 93 22.03 11.23 3.84
N TRP A 94 22.59 11.13 2.63
CA TRP A 94 22.52 9.93 1.78
C TRP A 94 23.23 8.72 2.34
N GLN A 95 24.19 8.92 3.25
CA GLN A 95 24.89 7.81 3.89
C GLN A 95 23.99 7.06 4.89
N HIS A 96 22.86 7.65 5.28
CA HIS A 96 21.96 7.13 6.31
C HIS A 96 20.48 7.24 5.91
N PHE A 97 20.15 7.05 4.62
CA PHE A 97 18.74 7.09 4.22
C PHE A 97 17.97 5.88 4.77
N ASP A 98 16.73 6.13 5.17
CA ASP A 98 15.85 5.12 5.72
C ASP A 98 14.83 4.60 4.69
N MET A 99 13.95 3.71 5.16
CA MET A 99 12.90 3.09 4.37
C MET A 99 11.91 4.12 3.82
N ASP A 100 11.55 5.13 4.62
CA ASP A 100 10.58 6.17 4.22
C ASP A 100 11.17 7.04 3.11
N MET A 101 12.45 7.44 3.22
CA MET A 101 13.17 8.18 2.18
C MET A 101 13.26 7.38 0.88
N ALA A 102 13.55 6.08 0.98
CA ALA A 102 13.62 5.18 -0.17
C ALA A 102 12.27 5.02 -0.88
N GLU A 103 11.18 4.77 -0.15
CA GLU A 103 9.82 4.67 -0.71
C GLU A 103 9.44 5.97 -1.42
N GLN A 104 9.63 7.11 -0.75
CA GLN A 104 9.31 8.42 -1.32
C GLN A 104 10.13 8.73 -2.57
N ALA A 105 11.39 8.28 -2.64
CA ALA A 105 12.23 8.47 -3.81
C ALA A 105 11.78 7.62 -4.99
N MET A 106 11.47 6.35 -4.74
CA MET A 106 10.93 5.45 -5.74
C MET A 106 9.57 5.92 -6.26
N ILE A 107 8.66 6.36 -5.39
CA ILE A 107 7.35 6.90 -5.81
C ILE A 107 7.54 8.13 -6.71
N ALA A 108 8.39 9.08 -6.32
CA ALA A 108 8.62 10.30 -7.08
C ALA A 108 9.19 10.01 -8.48
N GLN A 109 10.12 9.06 -8.58
CA GLN A 109 10.77 8.71 -9.83
C GLN A 109 9.93 7.80 -10.72
N MET A 110 9.33 6.75 -10.16
CA MET A 110 8.56 5.75 -10.91
C MET A 110 7.12 6.20 -11.23
N ARG A 111 6.62 7.21 -10.50
CA ARG A 111 5.26 7.77 -10.68
C ARG A 111 4.18 6.69 -10.77
N PRO A 112 4.10 5.75 -9.81
CA PRO A 112 3.17 4.63 -9.87
C PRO A 112 1.71 5.09 -9.98
N VAL A 113 0.86 4.26 -10.59
CA VAL A 113 -0.54 4.60 -10.86
C VAL A 113 -1.35 4.88 -9.59
N LEU A 114 -1.12 4.11 -8.52
CA LEU A 114 -1.98 4.10 -7.33
C LEU A 114 -1.45 4.93 -6.15
N ASN A 115 -0.13 5.17 -6.04
CA ASN A 115 0.37 6.05 -4.97
C ASN A 115 -0.02 7.49 -5.28
N ARG A 116 -0.67 8.13 -4.32
CA ARG A 116 -1.04 9.56 -4.36
C ARG A 116 -0.12 10.39 -3.49
N ASP A 117 0.21 9.86 -2.31
CA ASP A 117 1.20 10.46 -1.42
C ASP A 117 2.56 10.49 -2.14
N PHE A 118 3.24 11.64 -2.08
CA PHE A 118 4.55 11.87 -2.69
C PHE A 118 4.61 11.69 -4.23
N ASN A 119 3.46 11.62 -4.88
CA ASN A 119 3.32 11.46 -6.32
C ASN A 119 2.41 12.58 -6.88
N PRO A 120 2.96 13.77 -7.16
CA PRO A 120 2.15 14.89 -7.62
C PRO A 120 1.50 14.64 -8.99
N GLN A 121 2.03 13.68 -9.75
CA GLN A 121 1.54 13.39 -11.10
C GLN A 121 1.58 11.87 -11.36
N PRO A 122 0.69 11.08 -10.77
CA PRO A 122 0.68 9.62 -10.97
C PRO A 122 0.46 9.28 -12.44
N THR A 123 1.10 8.19 -12.89
CA THR A 123 0.89 7.67 -14.24
C THR A 123 -0.58 7.30 -14.42
N PRO A 124 -1.26 7.75 -15.50
CA PRO A 124 -2.66 7.38 -15.73
C PRO A 124 -2.76 5.89 -16.05
N LEU A 125 -3.83 5.23 -15.57
CA LEU A 125 -4.09 3.84 -15.89
C LEU A 125 -4.49 3.69 -17.37
N PRO A 126 -3.76 2.91 -18.19
CA PRO A 126 -4.08 2.76 -19.61
C PRO A 126 -5.48 2.16 -19.86
N PRO A 127 -6.12 2.42 -21.02
CA PRO A 127 -7.48 1.96 -21.33
C PRO A 127 -7.70 0.44 -21.23
N GLY A 128 -6.66 -0.36 -21.44
CA GLY A 128 -6.74 -1.83 -21.38
C GLY A 128 -6.91 -2.41 -19.97
N TYR A 129 -6.80 -1.60 -18.92
CA TYR A 129 -6.99 -2.04 -17.53
C TYR A 129 -8.34 -1.61 -16.98
N LYS A 130 -8.96 -2.52 -16.23
CA LYS A 130 -10.16 -2.24 -15.42
C LYS A 130 -9.76 -1.50 -14.15
N GLY A 131 -10.71 -0.79 -13.54
CA GLY A 131 -10.50 -0.09 -12.25
C GLY A 131 -10.20 1.40 -12.36
N ARG A 132 -10.53 2.07 -13.49
CA ARG A 132 -10.41 3.53 -13.61
C ARG A 132 -11.16 4.29 -12.52
N SER A 133 -12.31 3.77 -12.08
CA SER A 133 -13.07 4.32 -10.95
C SER A 133 -12.26 4.34 -9.64
N LEU A 134 -11.34 3.39 -9.44
CA LEU A 134 -10.47 3.33 -8.25
C LEU A 134 -9.53 4.53 -8.15
N LEU A 135 -9.20 5.15 -9.29
CA LEU A 135 -8.32 6.32 -9.34
C LEU A 135 -9.02 7.58 -8.86
N GLY A 136 -10.32 7.71 -9.11
CA GLY A 136 -11.12 8.88 -8.76
C GLY A 136 -11.68 8.84 -7.34
N GLN A 137 -11.67 7.67 -6.68
CA GLN A 137 -12.07 7.58 -5.28
C GLN A 137 -11.12 8.46 -4.45
N THR A 138 -11.65 9.44 -3.74
CA THR A 138 -10.92 10.10 -2.65
C THR A 138 -10.62 9.04 -1.59
N LYS A 139 -9.38 9.02 -1.12
CA LYS A 139 -9.08 8.28 0.13
C LYS A 139 -10.00 8.92 1.18
N PRO A 140 -10.75 8.16 2.00
CA PRO A 140 -11.67 8.78 2.94
C PRO A 140 -10.91 9.77 3.82
N PHE A 141 -11.21 11.06 3.62
CA PHE A 141 -10.37 12.20 4.00
C PHE A 141 -10.18 12.32 5.53
N ALA A 142 -11.05 11.69 6.32
CA ALA A 142 -11.12 11.87 7.77
C ALA A 142 -10.00 11.17 8.56
N LEU A 143 -9.08 10.46 7.91
CA LEU A 143 -8.06 9.64 8.58
C LEU A 143 -6.62 9.91 8.13
N ASP A 144 -6.39 10.95 7.32
CA ASP A 144 -5.04 11.31 6.85
C ASP A 144 -4.24 12.14 7.86
N ASP A 145 -4.75 12.34 9.08
CA ASP A 145 -3.96 12.92 10.15
C ASP A 145 -2.76 11.99 10.47
N PRO A 146 -1.51 12.46 10.30
CA PRO A 146 -0.32 11.68 10.61
C PRO A 146 -0.33 11.10 12.02
N GLN A 147 -1.00 11.76 12.98
CA GLN A 147 -1.08 11.30 14.37
C GLN A 147 -1.81 9.95 14.51
N TYR A 148 -2.76 9.65 13.61
CA TYR A 148 -3.56 8.42 13.68
C TYR A 148 -2.98 7.27 12.85
N ARG A 149 -1.96 7.51 12.02
CA ARG A 149 -1.33 6.45 11.19
C ARG A 149 -0.91 5.20 11.98
N PRO A 150 -0.24 5.30 13.15
CA PRO A 150 0.12 4.12 13.93
C PRO A 150 -1.11 3.32 14.39
N TRP A 151 -2.21 4.00 14.71
CA TRP A 151 -3.46 3.38 15.12
C TRP A 151 -4.19 2.73 13.94
N LEU A 152 -4.26 3.41 12.79
CA LEU A 152 -4.82 2.87 11.54
C LEU A 152 -4.09 1.60 11.08
N ASN A 153 -2.76 1.59 11.19
CA ASN A 153 -1.97 0.41 10.89
C ASN A 153 -2.32 -0.75 11.83
N ARG A 154 -2.50 -0.48 13.13
CA ARG A 154 -2.92 -1.51 14.09
C ARG A 154 -4.34 -2.03 13.83
N MET A 155 -5.28 -1.16 13.46
CA MET A 155 -6.63 -1.55 13.00
C MET A 155 -6.54 -2.52 11.82
N SER A 156 -5.79 -2.14 10.77
CA SER A 156 -5.59 -2.98 9.58
C SER A 156 -4.96 -4.33 9.90
N LEU A 157 -3.99 -4.37 10.81
CA LEU A 157 -3.35 -5.61 11.25
C LEU A 157 -4.31 -6.53 12.02
N GLN A 158 -5.33 -5.97 12.67
CA GLN A 158 -6.41 -6.72 13.29
C GLN A 158 -7.56 -6.97 12.31
N GLY A 159 -7.36 -6.85 11.00
CA GLY A 159 -8.41 -7.14 10.01
C GLY A 159 -9.53 -6.11 9.90
N TRP A 160 -9.39 -4.94 10.52
CA TRP A 160 -10.32 -3.82 10.33
C TRP A 160 -10.00 -3.05 9.05
N VAL A 161 -11.03 -2.76 8.29
CA VAL A 161 -10.97 -2.04 7.03
C VAL A 161 -12.06 -0.99 7.02
N TYR A 162 -11.87 0.14 6.35
CA TYR A 162 -12.90 1.16 6.28
C TYR A 162 -13.27 1.48 4.84
N ALA A 163 -14.54 1.81 4.63
CA ALA A 163 -15.08 2.23 3.35
C ALA A 163 -16.07 3.38 3.57
N GLN A 164 -16.24 4.22 2.55
CA GLN A 164 -17.31 5.20 2.55
C GLN A 164 -18.59 4.52 2.07
N GLY A 165 -19.65 4.55 2.89
CA GLY A 165 -20.98 4.09 2.52
C GLY A 165 -21.66 5.03 1.52
N ASP A 166 -22.80 4.58 0.98
CA ASP A 166 -23.58 5.35 0.00
C ASP A 166 -24.10 6.68 0.56
N ASP A 167 -24.24 6.79 1.88
CA ASP A 167 -24.62 8.00 2.61
C ASP A 167 -23.43 8.94 2.88
N GLY A 168 -22.24 8.60 2.36
CA GLY A 168 -21.01 9.36 2.56
C GLY A 168 -20.33 9.12 3.91
N ARG A 169 -20.90 8.29 4.80
CA ARG A 169 -20.32 8.01 6.13
C ARG A 169 -19.23 6.93 6.03
N ILE A 170 -18.23 7.01 6.91
CA ILE A 170 -17.21 5.98 6.99
C ILE A 170 -17.73 4.82 7.86
N LEU A 171 -17.67 3.61 7.30
CA LEU A 171 -17.97 2.36 7.96
C LEU A 171 -16.70 1.52 8.05
N TRP A 172 -16.43 1.01 9.24
CA TRP A 172 -15.35 0.10 9.58
C TRP A 172 -15.89 -1.33 9.59
N GLN A 173 -15.33 -2.20 8.77
CA GLN A 173 -15.71 -3.60 8.66
C GLN A 173 -14.54 -4.46 9.16
N HIS A 174 -14.85 -5.52 9.91
CA HIS A 174 -13.88 -6.51 10.35
C HIS A 174 -14.11 -7.83 9.60
N SER A 175 -13.08 -8.66 9.48
CA SER A 175 -13.17 -9.98 8.82
C SER A 175 -14.15 -10.94 9.49
N SER A 176 -14.51 -10.72 10.77
CA SER A 176 -15.57 -11.45 11.48
C SER A 176 -16.99 -11.06 11.06
N GLY A 177 -17.16 -10.04 10.21
CA GLY A 177 -18.46 -9.49 9.81
C GLY A 177 -18.96 -8.33 10.69
N LYS A 178 -18.21 -7.96 11.74
CA LYS A 178 -18.54 -6.79 12.59
C LYS A 178 -18.40 -5.50 11.79
N ILE A 179 -19.38 -4.60 11.94
CA ILE A 179 -19.39 -3.28 11.29
C ILE A 179 -19.53 -2.20 12.36
N LEU A 180 -18.64 -1.21 12.36
CA LEU A 180 -18.69 -0.03 13.23
C LEU A 180 -18.80 1.24 12.39
N SER A 181 -19.57 2.22 12.86
CA SER A 181 -19.53 3.57 12.27
C SER A 181 -18.26 4.30 12.70
N ASP A 182 -17.83 5.34 11.96
CA ASP A 182 -16.70 6.16 12.40
C ASP A 182 -16.90 6.76 13.80
N THR A 183 -18.14 7.14 14.13
CA THR A 183 -18.50 7.63 15.48
C THR A 183 -18.28 6.58 16.56
N ALA A 184 -18.58 5.30 16.28
CA ALA A 184 -18.33 4.21 17.21
C ALA A 184 -16.83 3.92 17.39
N VAL A 185 -16.02 4.23 16.38
CA VAL A 185 -14.57 3.99 16.39
C VAL A 185 -13.78 5.16 16.99
N ALA A 186 -14.34 6.37 17.01
CA ALA A 186 -13.67 7.59 17.49
C ALA A 186 -13.04 7.46 18.90
N PRO A 187 -13.71 6.89 19.94
CA PRO A 187 -13.11 6.77 21.26
C PRO A 187 -11.86 5.86 21.29
N TYR A 188 -11.86 4.80 20.47
CA TYR A 188 -10.71 3.91 20.32
C TYR A 188 -9.54 4.61 19.63
N ARG A 189 -9.86 5.41 18.60
CA ARG A 189 -8.88 6.24 17.90
C ARG A 189 -8.23 7.26 18.83
N GLU A 190 -9.01 7.96 19.64
CA GLU A 190 -8.53 8.97 20.60
C GLU A 190 -7.70 8.38 21.73
N SER A 191 -8.11 7.22 22.27
CA SER A 191 -7.37 6.51 23.32
C SER A 191 -6.18 5.70 22.80
N GLY A 192 -6.07 5.53 21.47
CA GLY A 192 -5.09 4.64 20.85
C GLY A 192 -5.33 3.15 21.11
N GLN A 193 -6.49 2.76 21.62
CA GLN A 193 -6.91 1.36 21.78
C GLN A 193 -7.56 0.83 20.50
N LEU A 194 -7.70 -0.49 20.36
CA LEU A 194 -8.44 -1.10 19.24
C LEU A 194 -9.84 -1.50 19.69
N PRO A 195 -10.86 -1.45 18.80
CA PRO A 195 -12.18 -1.98 19.12
C PRO A 195 -12.10 -3.48 19.45
N PRO A 196 -12.88 -3.97 20.43
CA PRO A 196 -12.95 -5.38 20.77
C PRO A 196 -13.51 -6.20 19.59
N LEU A 197 -13.06 -7.44 19.45
CA LEU A 197 -13.43 -8.33 18.33
C LEU A 197 -14.68 -9.19 18.58
N ASP A 198 -15.12 -9.19 19.84
CA ASP A 198 -16.23 -9.93 20.42
C ASP A 198 -17.61 -9.51 19.87
#